data_AF-A0A7J7P138-F1
#
_entry.id   AF-A0A7J7P138-F1
#
_cell.length_a   1.000
_cell.length_b   1.000
_cell.length_c   1.000
_cell.angle_alpha   90.00
_cell.angle_beta   90.00
_cell.angle_gamma   90.00
#
_symmetry.space_group_name_H-M   'P 1'
#
loop_
_entity.id
_entity.type
_entity.pdbx_description
1 polymer ?
#
loop_
_entity_poly.entity_id
_entity_poly.type
_entity_poly.pdbx_seq_one_letter_code
_entity_poly.pdbx_strand_id
1 'polypeptide(L)'
;KNIGFCPTYTGIIDKWPSKRFKEDMLRKSTNVLVLLPIRELAKQVYAEFEVYGGPLNLTRCYLYRGAPYHSQETSLKMGVDIVIGTPGRNKDHIERGNLDFSSLKFRVLDEADEMLKMGFVYDVELILAKVKYVTKV
;
A
#
# COMPACT_ATOMS: atom_id res chain seq x y z
N LYS A 1 -1.03 -7.31 18.33
CA LYS A 1 -2.13 -8.20 17.92
C LYS A 1 -2.28 -8.09 16.40
N ASN A 2 -1.79 -9.13 15.70
CA ASN A 2 -1.93 -9.50 14.28
C ASN A 2 -1.62 -8.45 13.21
N ILE A 3 -0.34 -8.35 12.86
CA ILE A 3 0.14 -7.87 11.55
C ILE A 3 0.41 -9.14 10.75
N GLY A 4 -0.42 -9.44 9.77
CA GLY A 4 -0.28 -10.64 8.95
C GLY A 4 0.41 -10.30 7.64
N PHE A 5 1.48 -11.02 7.29
CA PHE A 5 1.89 -11.13 5.90
C PHE A 5 0.75 -11.88 5.18
N CYS A 6 0.15 -11.24 4.18
CA CYS A 6 -0.93 -11.86 3.42
C CYS A 6 -0.38 -12.27 2.07
N PRO A 7 -0.28 -13.58 1.77
CA PRO A 7 0.36 -14.05 0.54
C PRO A 7 -0.44 -13.70 -0.72
N THR A 8 -1.71 -13.35 -0.58
CA THR A 8 -2.59 -12.94 -1.67
C THR A 8 -3.40 -11.69 -1.32
N TYR A 9 -3.73 -10.88 -2.32
CA TYR A 9 -4.56 -9.67 -2.17
C TYR A 9 -5.95 -9.98 -1.61
N THR A 10 -6.51 -11.15 -1.95
CA THR A 10 -7.79 -11.66 -1.46
C THR A 10 -7.83 -11.85 0.05
N GLY A 11 -6.76 -12.38 0.65
CA GLY A 11 -6.74 -12.58 2.10
C GLY A 11 -6.69 -11.28 2.92
N ILE A 12 -6.31 -10.14 2.30
CA ILE A 12 -6.46 -8.81 2.93
C ILE A 12 -7.95 -8.46 3.00
N ILE A 13 -8.67 -8.68 1.89
CA ILE A 13 -10.11 -8.43 1.78
C ILE A 13 -10.88 -9.35 2.72
N ASP A 14 -10.53 -10.62 2.85
CA ASP A 14 -11.23 -11.55 3.74
C ASP A 14 -11.05 -11.19 5.22
N LYS A 15 -9.86 -10.68 5.60
CA LYS A 15 -9.60 -10.14 6.94
C LYS A 15 -10.35 -8.82 7.18
N TRP A 16 -10.86 -8.21 6.12
CA TRP A 16 -11.63 -6.98 6.11
C TRP A 16 -13.15 -7.28 6.02
N PRO A 17 -13.87 -7.40 7.15
CA PRO A 17 -14.38 -6.21 7.86
C PRO A 17 -14.57 -6.49 9.37
N SER A 18 -13.57 -7.09 10.04
CA SER A 18 -13.72 -7.38 11.47
C SER A 18 -13.99 -6.10 12.28
N LYS A 19 -14.84 -6.17 13.32
CA LYS A 19 -15.26 -5.02 14.16
C LYS A 19 -14.05 -4.21 14.68
N ARG A 20 -12.98 -4.92 15.04
CA ARG A 20 -11.69 -4.37 15.47
C ARG A 20 -10.97 -3.57 14.39
N PHE A 21 -11.13 -3.95 13.12
CA PHE A 21 -10.54 -3.26 12.00
C PHE A 21 -11.18 -1.89 11.76
N LYS A 22 -12.51 -1.78 11.92
CA LYS A 22 -13.25 -0.53 11.73
C LYS A 22 -12.88 0.56 12.76
N GLU A 23 -12.65 0.18 14.02
CA GLU A 23 -12.28 1.14 15.08
C GLU A 23 -10.93 1.83 14.80
N ASP A 24 -9.96 1.08 14.27
CA ASP A 24 -8.65 1.62 13.93
C ASP A 24 -8.65 2.45 12.62
N MET A 25 -9.64 2.26 11.74
CA MET A 25 -9.80 2.96 10.44
C MET A 25 -10.38 4.37 10.56
N LEU A 26 -10.81 4.78 11.75
CA LEU A 26 -11.41 6.11 11.97
C LEU A 26 -10.43 7.28 11.76
N ARG A 27 -9.14 7.01 11.53
CA ARG A 27 -8.14 8.00 11.14
C ARG A 27 -7.87 7.93 9.63
N LYS A 28 -7.85 9.10 8.96
CA LYS A 28 -7.40 9.28 7.57
C LYS A 28 -5.95 8.83 7.39
N SER A 29 -5.70 7.53 7.36
CA SER A 29 -4.37 6.96 7.42
C SER A 29 -4.29 5.71 6.57
N THR A 30 -3.12 5.48 5.97
CA THR A 30 -2.89 4.29 5.16
C THR A 30 -2.58 3.10 6.03
N ASN A 31 -3.36 2.05 5.85
CA ASN A 31 -3.33 0.84 6.66
C ASN A 31 -2.83 -0.37 5.89
N VAL A 32 -2.96 -0.34 4.55
CA VAL A 32 -2.52 -1.41 3.65
C VAL A 32 -1.57 -0.83 2.61
N LEU A 33 -0.45 -1.50 2.41
CA LEU A 33 0.50 -1.24 1.33
C LEU A 33 0.66 -2.49 0.47
N VAL A 34 0.59 -2.32 -0.84
CA VAL A 34 0.90 -3.34 -1.83
C VAL A 34 1.97 -2.81 -2.79
N LEU A 35 3.15 -3.43 -2.78
CA LEU A 35 4.26 -3.10 -3.66
C LEU A 35 4.44 -4.17 -4.74
N LEU A 36 4.58 -3.71 -5.99
CA LEU A 36 4.86 -4.55 -7.16
C LEU A 36 5.98 -3.92 -8.00
N PRO A 37 6.81 -4.72 -8.69
CA PRO A 37 7.97 -4.22 -9.43
C PRO A 37 7.57 -3.38 -10.65
N ILE A 38 6.50 -3.77 -11.34
CA ILE A 38 6.09 -3.15 -12.60
C ILE A 38 4.71 -2.50 -12.52
N ARG A 39 4.55 -1.45 -13.33
CA ARG A 39 3.36 -0.60 -13.36
C ARG A 39 2.13 -1.41 -13.74
N GLU A 40 2.25 -2.27 -14.73
CA GLU A 40 1.15 -3.03 -15.33
C GLU A 40 0.55 -4.03 -14.33
N LEU A 41 1.38 -4.75 -13.56
CA LEU A 41 0.91 -5.61 -12.48
C LEU A 41 0.22 -4.80 -11.39
N ALA A 42 0.82 -3.68 -10.98
CA ALA A 42 0.22 -2.81 -9.96
C ALA A 42 -1.15 -2.25 -10.40
N LYS A 43 -1.34 -1.99 -11.70
CA LYS A 43 -2.63 -1.58 -12.26
C LYS A 43 -3.67 -2.70 -12.18
N GLN A 44 -3.27 -3.94 -12.46
CA GLN A 44 -4.16 -5.10 -12.37
C GLN A 44 -4.65 -5.30 -10.93
N VAL A 45 -3.72 -5.29 -9.96
CA VAL A 45 -4.06 -5.42 -8.54
C VAL A 45 -4.94 -4.26 -8.06
N TYR A 46 -4.66 -3.03 -8.49
CA TYR A 46 -5.51 -1.88 -8.18
C TYR A 46 -6.97 -2.10 -8.67
N ALA A 47 -7.14 -2.63 -9.88
CA ALA A 47 -8.45 -2.95 -10.44
C ALA A 47 -9.16 -4.10 -9.69
N GLU A 48 -8.42 -5.10 -9.20
CA GLU A 48 -9.00 -6.15 -8.35
C GLU A 48 -9.56 -5.56 -7.06
N PHE A 49 -8.78 -4.71 -6.39
CA PHE A 49 -9.31 -3.98 -5.25
C PHE A 49 -10.56 -3.18 -5.67
N GLU A 50 -10.69 -2.68 -6.91
CA GLU A 50 -11.83 -1.84 -7.35
C GLU A 50 -13.13 -2.62 -7.28
N VAL A 51 -13.08 -3.85 -7.76
CA VAL A 51 -14.17 -4.80 -7.69
C VAL A 51 -14.49 -5.17 -6.24
N TYR A 52 -13.48 -5.51 -5.43
CA TYR A 52 -13.73 -6.09 -4.10
C TYR A 52 -13.87 -5.06 -2.97
N GLY A 53 -13.14 -3.95 -3.04
CA GLY A 53 -13.10 -2.90 -2.02
C GLY A 53 -14.19 -1.82 -2.20
N GLY A 54 -14.82 -1.73 -3.38
CA GLY A 54 -15.92 -0.80 -3.65
C GLY A 54 -17.11 -0.97 -2.69
N PRO A 55 -17.67 -2.19 -2.54
CA PRO A 55 -18.77 -2.46 -1.61
C PRO A 55 -18.43 -2.18 -0.13
N LEU A 56 -17.14 -2.08 0.20
CA LEU A 56 -16.63 -1.86 1.55
C LEU A 56 -16.30 -0.39 1.83
N ASN A 57 -16.55 0.52 0.88
CA ASN A 57 -16.21 1.94 0.93
C ASN A 57 -14.71 2.20 1.18
N LEU A 58 -13.84 1.37 0.61
CA LEU A 58 -12.39 1.51 0.78
C LEU A 58 -11.80 2.48 -0.20
N THR A 59 -11.11 3.47 0.37
CA THR A 59 -10.30 4.42 -0.38
C THR A 59 -8.97 3.80 -0.74
N ARG A 60 -8.48 4.16 -1.91
CA ARG A 60 -7.38 3.50 -2.61
C ARG A 60 -6.56 4.53 -3.35
N CYS A 61 -5.27 4.28 -3.52
CA CYS A 61 -4.45 5.11 -4.40
C CYS A 61 -3.44 4.26 -5.16
N TYR A 62 -3.31 4.54 -6.44
CA TYR A 62 -2.36 3.89 -7.34
C TYR A 62 -1.13 4.78 -7.57
N LEU A 63 0.02 4.39 -7.03
CA LEU A 63 1.26 5.15 -7.07
C LEU A 63 2.27 4.55 -8.05
N TYR A 64 2.47 5.22 -9.18
CA TYR A 64 3.42 4.82 -10.21
C TYR A 64 4.04 6.02 -10.94
N ARG A 65 5.19 5.79 -11.58
CA ARG A 65 5.85 6.78 -12.45
C ARG A 65 5.09 6.93 -13.78
N GLY A 66 5.02 8.16 -14.30
CA GLY A 66 4.35 8.48 -15.57
C GLY A 66 2.95 9.10 -15.43
N ALA A 67 2.36 9.08 -14.24
CA ALA A 67 1.20 9.91 -13.91
C ALA A 67 1.63 11.21 -13.18
N PRO A 68 0.87 12.31 -13.31
CA PRO A 68 1.14 13.56 -12.58
C PRO A 68 1.18 13.35 -11.07
N TYR A 69 2.12 14.01 -10.38
CA TYR A 69 2.18 13.97 -8.92
C TYR A 69 0.90 14.51 -8.26
N HIS A 70 0.38 15.62 -8.79
CA HIS A 70 -0.70 16.37 -8.15
C HIS A 70 -1.98 15.53 -7.92
N SER A 71 -2.34 14.65 -8.87
CA SER A 71 -3.50 13.78 -8.70
C SER A 71 -3.28 12.75 -7.59
N GLN A 72 -2.09 12.14 -7.54
CA GLN A 72 -1.71 11.19 -6.49
C GLN A 72 -1.65 11.89 -5.12
N GLU A 73 -1.05 13.09 -5.04
CA GLU A 73 -1.01 13.91 -3.82
C GLU A 73 -2.40 14.28 -3.32
N THR A 74 -3.31 14.65 -4.22
CA THR A 74 -4.68 15.02 -3.85
C THR A 74 -5.41 13.83 -3.24
N SER A 75 -5.32 12.65 -3.86
CA SER A 75 -5.89 11.41 -3.29
C SER A 75 -5.32 11.12 -1.90
N LEU A 76 -3.99 11.17 -1.75
CA LEU A 76 -3.34 10.91 -0.46
C LEU A 76 -3.77 11.90 0.63
N LYS A 77 -3.89 13.19 0.30
CA LYS A 77 -4.37 14.24 1.23
C LYS A 77 -5.81 14.03 1.69
N MET A 78 -6.66 13.45 0.84
CA MET A 78 -8.05 13.13 1.23
C MET A 78 -8.12 12.00 2.26
N GLY A 79 -7.07 11.19 2.36
CA GLY A 79 -7.02 9.96 3.16
C GLY A 79 -7.24 8.74 2.29
N VAL A 80 -6.35 7.75 2.42
CA VAL A 80 -6.34 6.53 1.61
C VAL A 80 -6.11 5.33 2.51
N ASP A 81 -7.02 4.35 2.50
CA ASP A 81 -6.90 3.12 3.28
C ASP A 81 -5.83 2.18 2.70
N ILE A 82 -5.79 2.08 1.36
CA ILE A 82 -4.98 1.14 0.61
C ILE A 82 -4.11 1.85 -0.43
N VAL A 83 -2.80 1.70 -0.33
CA VAL A 83 -1.85 2.16 -1.35
C VAL A 83 -1.34 0.97 -2.14
N ILE A 84 -1.46 1.02 -3.47
CA ILE A 84 -0.92 0.04 -4.42
C ILE A 84 0.05 0.76 -5.34
N GLY A 85 1.25 0.22 -5.59
CA GLY A 85 2.15 0.88 -6.53
C GLY A 85 3.56 0.32 -6.62
N THR A 86 4.38 1.02 -7.40
CA THR A 86 5.81 0.69 -7.59
C THR A 86 6.69 1.29 -6.49
N PRO A 87 7.82 0.66 -6.11
CA PRO A 87 8.68 1.15 -5.03
C PRO A 87 9.12 2.61 -5.22
N GLY A 88 9.66 2.94 -6.41
CA GLY A 88 10.20 4.28 -6.65
C GLY A 88 9.19 5.41 -6.43
N ARG A 89 7.94 5.26 -6.88
CA ARG A 89 6.93 6.31 -6.67
C ARG A 89 6.43 6.36 -5.22
N ASN A 90 6.29 5.23 -4.55
CA ASN A 90 5.95 5.20 -3.12
C ASN A 90 7.01 5.94 -2.30
N LYS A 91 8.29 5.64 -2.54
CA LYS A 91 9.42 6.35 -1.93
C LYS A 91 9.33 7.86 -2.19
N ASP A 92 9.14 8.27 -3.45
CA ASP A 92 9.04 9.69 -3.83
C ASP A 92 7.95 10.42 -2.99
N HIS A 93 6.79 9.80 -2.75
CA HIS A 93 5.73 10.40 -1.93
C HIS A 93 6.04 10.42 -0.43
N ILE A 94 6.73 9.41 0.09
CA ILE A 94 7.20 9.39 1.49
C ILE A 94 8.20 10.52 1.72
N GLU A 95 9.21 10.66 0.85
CA GLU A 95 10.26 11.67 0.97
C GLU A 95 9.71 13.10 0.88
N ARG A 96 8.63 13.28 0.10
CA ARG A 96 7.90 14.57 0.00
C ARG A 96 6.96 14.84 1.17
N GLY A 97 6.77 13.89 2.09
CA GLY A 97 5.81 14.01 3.20
C GLY A 97 4.34 13.89 2.78
N ASN A 98 4.07 13.39 1.57
CA ASN A 98 2.71 13.18 1.06
C ASN A 98 2.09 11.87 1.56
N LEU A 99 2.91 10.92 2.01
CA LEU A 99 2.50 9.59 2.40
C LEU A 99 3.13 9.21 3.75
N ASP A 100 2.28 8.79 4.70
CA ASP A 100 2.71 8.29 6.02
C ASP A 100 2.28 6.84 6.21
N PHE A 101 3.25 5.99 6.54
CA PHE A 101 3.08 4.57 6.81
C PHE A 101 3.21 4.19 8.28
N SER A 102 3.18 5.18 9.18
CA SER A 102 3.22 4.96 10.63
C SER A 102 2.05 4.11 11.16
N SER A 103 0.92 4.10 10.44
CA SER A 103 -0.29 3.32 10.73
C SER A 103 -0.41 2.02 9.92
N LEU A 104 0.60 1.62 9.14
CA LEU A 104 0.50 0.41 8.33
C LEU A 104 0.30 -0.85 9.19
N LYS A 105 -0.72 -1.62 8.81
CA LYS A 105 -1.07 -2.91 9.43
C LYS A 105 -0.81 -4.10 8.53
N PHE A 106 -0.91 -3.92 7.22
CA PHE A 106 -0.70 -4.96 6.23
C PHE A 106 0.21 -4.45 5.13
N ARG A 107 1.12 -5.33 4.71
CA ARG A 107 2.10 -5.08 3.65
C ARG A 107 2.20 -6.32 2.80
N VAL A 108 2.21 -6.13 1.49
CA VAL A 108 2.47 -7.17 0.50
C VAL A 108 3.59 -6.68 -0.40
N LEU A 109 4.60 -7.53 -0.56
CA LEU A 109 5.69 -7.33 -1.50
C LEU A 109 5.60 -8.47 -2.48
N ASP A 110 5.04 -8.21 -3.65
CA ASP A 110 4.92 -9.21 -4.70
C ASP A 110 6.13 -9.12 -5.64
N GLU A 111 6.56 -10.27 -6.15
CA GLU A 111 7.76 -10.39 -7.00
C GLU A 111 8.99 -9.65 -6.41
N ALA A 112 9.25 -9.88 -5.11
CA ALA A 112 10.30 -9.19 -4.39
C ALA A 112 11.70 -9.44 -4.98
N ASP A 113 11.97 -10.64 -5.48
CA ASP A 113 13.21 -10.97 -6.16
C ASP A 113 13.40 -10.14 -7.43
N GLU A 114 12.32 -9.89 -8.18
CA GLU A 114 12.35 -9.02 -9.36
C GLU A 114 12.59 -7.56 -8.97
N MET A 115 11.98 -7.09 -7.88
CA MET A 115 12.29 -5.77 -7.34
C MET A 115 13.79 -5.62 -7.01
N LEU A 116 14.44 -6.66 -6.48
CA LEU A 116 15.89 -6.64 -6.25
C LEU A 116 16.67 -6.59 -7.57
N LYS A 117 16.31 -7.40 -8.57
CA LYS A 117 16.97 -7.41 -9.91
C LYS A 117 16.85 -6.07 -10.62
N MET A 118 15.73 -5.38 -10.46
CA MET A 118 15.48 -4.05 -11.02
C MET A 118 16.17 -2.91 -10.25
N GLY A 119 16.88 -3.22 -9.16
CA GLY A 119 17.60 -2.22 -8.36
C GLY A 119 16.73 -1.46 -7.35
N PHE A 120 15.53 -1.94 -7.03
CA PHE A 120 14.64 -1.30 -6.04
C PHE A 120 15.00 -1.63 -4.59
N VAL A 121 16.12 -2.29 -4.32
CA VAL A 121 16.54 -2.72 -2.97
C VAL A 121 16.42 -1.56 -1.96
N TYR A 122 17.07 -0.43 -2.26
CA TYR A 122 17.08 0.74 -1.39
C TYR A 122 15.68 1.37 -1.24
N ASP A 123 14.90 1.42 -2.32
CA ASP A 123 13.56 1.99 -2.31
C ASP A 123 12.64 1.18 -1.39
N VAL A 124 12.70 -0.15 -1.48
CA VAL A 124 11.93 -1.08 -0.65
C VAL A 124 12.36 -0.98 0.82
N GLU A 125 13.66 -0.98 1.09
CA GLU A 125 14.19 -0.84 2.45
C GLU A 125 13.73 0.47 3.11
N LEU A 126 13.81 1.59 2.39
CA LEU A 126 13.35 2.88 2.90
C LEU A 126 11.86 2.86 3.22
N ILE A 127 11.02 2.33 2.31
CA ILE A 127 9.58 2.21 2.53
C ILE A 127 9.29 1.38 3.78
N LEU A 128 9.94 0.23 3.92
CA LEU A 128 9.74 -0.67 5.05
C LEU A 128 10.24 -0.08 6.38
N ALA A 129 11.31 0.72 6.35
CA ALA A 129 11.85 1.40 7.52
C ALA A 129 10.92 2.48 8.09
N LYS A 130 10.00 3.03 7.29
CA LYS A 130 8.99 4.00 7.77
C LYS A 130 7.86 3.38 8.57
N VAL A 131 7.83 2.05 8.69
CA VAL A 131 6.76 1.36 9.38
C VAL A 131 7.14 1.08 10.82
N LYS A 132 6.34 1.60 11.75
CA LYS A 132 6.63 1.53 13.19
C LYS A 132 6.50 0.13 13.80
N TYR A 133 5.77 -0.78 13.15
CA TYR A 133 5.54 -2.12 13.68
C TYR A 133 6.21 -3.16 12.79
N VAL A 134 7.35 -3.69 13.22
CA VAL A 134 7.97 -4.87 12.61
C VAL A 134 7.46 -6.09 13.36
N THR A 135 6.52 -6.83 12.78
CA THR A 135 6.32 -8.23 13.18
C THR A 135 7.06 -9.06 12.15
N LYS A 136 8.21 -9.63 12.55
CA LYS A 136 8.83 -10.72 11.79
C LYS A 136 7.84 -11.88 11.79
N VAL A 137 7.45 -12.33 10.60
CA VAL A 137 6.96 -13.69 10.42
C VAL A 137 8.19 -14.59 10.30
#